data_AF-A0A8T4I4Z0-F1
#
_entry.id   AF-A0A8T4I4Z0-F1
#
_cell.length_a   1.000
_cell.length_b   1.000
_cell.length_c   1.000
_cell.angle_alpha   90.00
_cell.angle_beta   90.00
_cell.angle_gamma   90.00
#
_symmetry.space_group_name_H-M   'P 1'
#
loop_
_entity.id
_entity.type
_entity.pdbx_description
1 polymer ?
#
loop_
_entity_poly.entity_id
_entity_poly.type
_entity_poly.pdbx_seq_one_letter_code
_entity_poly.pdbx_strand_id
1 'polypeptide(L)' 'GAQKKAKKSGGASAKKKSTTVLRRERARRLSDELGRRPEWTEIRDVLVADKLADKGVSRPTIQRVRDVIERDE' A
#
# COMPACT_ATOMS: atom_id res chain seq x y z
N GLY A 1 -14.95 20.27 -10.84
CA GLY A 1 -14.99 18.87 -10.41
C GLY A 1 -13.60 18.42 -10.07
N ALA A 2 -13.34 18.16 -8.79
CA ALA A 2 -12.03 17.75 -8.28
C ALA A 2 -11.87 16.24 -8.41
N GLN A 3 -10.99 15.76 -9.29
CA GLN A 3 -10.17 14.55 -9.10
C GLN A 3 -8.85 14.78 -9.86
N LYS A 4 -7.88 15.35 -9.15
CA LYS A 4 -6.54 15.64 -9.69
C LYS A 4 -5.70 14.36 -9.67
N LYS A 5 -5.30 13.96 -10.88
CA LYS A 5 -3.99 13.43 -11.25
C LYS A 5 -3.60 12.05 -10.73
N ALA A 6 -3.92 11.06 -11.56
CA ALA A 6 -3.07 9.89 -11.75
C ALA A 6 -1.60 10.32 -11.93
N LYS A 7 -0.79 10.18 -10.88
CA LYS A 7 0.66 10.43 -10.94
C LYS A 7 1.36 9.08 -11.15
N LYS A 8 1.58 8.78 -12.43
CA LYS A 8 2.48 7.75 -12.94
C LYS A 8 3.91 8.23 -12.79
N SER A 9 4.71 7.59 -11.93
CA SER A 9 6.19 7.72 -11.92
C SER A 9 6.81 6.60 -11.08
N GLY A 10 7.69 5.80 -11.67
CA GLY A 10 8.42 4.72 -10.98
C GLY A 10 8.66 3.47 -11.83
N GLY A 11 9.14 3.63 -13.07
CA GLY A 11 9.73 2.52 -13.80
C GLY A 11 11.08 2.18 -13.17
N ALA A 12 11.22 0.95 -12.66
CA ALA A 12 12.52 0.32 -12.42
C ALA A 12 12.34 -1.21 -12.38
N SER A 13 12.76 -1.85 -13.47
CA SER A 13 13.33 -3.20 -13.52
C SER A 13 12.51 -4.36 -12.96
N ALA A 14 12.00 -5.20 -13.86
CA ALA A 14 11.45 -6.53 -13.61
C ALA A 14 12.53 -7.52 -13.09
N LYS A 15 13.08 -7.26 -11.91
CA LYS A 15 14.01 -8.16 -11.21
C LYS A 15 13.69 -8.12 -9.72
N LYS A 16 12.82 -9.04 -9.28
CA LYS A 16 12.28 -9.19 -7.90
C LYS A 16 11.91 -7.85 -7.24
N LYS A 17 10.72 -7.32 -7.55
CA LYS A 17 10.13 -6.25 -6.71
C LYS A 17 10.13 -6.72 -5.25
N SER A 18 10.84 -6.01 -4.37
CA SER A 18 10.83 -6.31 -2.94
C SER A 18 9.39 -6.32 -2.43
N THR A 19 9.06 -7.29 -1.57
CA THR A 19 7.71 -7.43 -0.98
C THR A 19 7.20 -6.14 -0.36
N THR A 20 8.09 -5.28 0.15
CA THR A 20 7.79 -3.92 0.63
C THR A 20 7.18 -3.02 -0.44
N VAL A 21 7.70 -3.04 -1.68
CA VAL A 21 7.17 -2.23 -2.79
C VAL A 21 5.79 -2.71 -3.19
N LEU A 22 5.59 -4.03 -3.27
CA LEU A 22 4.29 -4.63 -3.58
C LEU A 22 3.24 -4.31 -2.49
N ARG A 23 3.62 -4.38 -1.21
CA ARG A 23 2.75 -3.99 -0.09
C ARG A 23 2.32 -2.53 -0.21
N ARG A 24 3.25 -1.64 -0.56
CA ARG A 24 2.97 -0.21 -0.74
C ARG A 24 2.02 0.03 -1.91
N GLU A 25 2.30 -0.55 -3.08
CA GLU A 25 1.44 -0.40 -4.27
C GLU A 25 0.02 -0.88 -3.99
N ARG A 26 -0.13 -2.01 -3.28
CA ARG A 26 -1.45 -2.56 -2.93
C ARG A 26 -2.20 -1.69 -1.93
N ALA A 27 -1.53 -1.19 -0.89
CA ALA A 27 -2.13 -0.31 0.09
C ALA A 27 -2.46 1.09 -0.48
N ARG A 28 -1.67 1.58 -1.44
CA ARG A 28 -1.98 2.80 -2.20
C ARG A 28 -3.23 2.61 -3.08
N ARG A 29 -3.33 1.48 -3.78
CA ARG A 29 -4.55 1.12 -4.52
C ARG A 29 -5.77 1.09 -3.60
N LEU A 30 -5.66 0.47 -2.44
CA LEU A 30 -6.75 0.44 -1.46
C LEU A 30 -7.19 1.85 -1.04
N SER A 31 -6.23 2.77 -0.83
CA SER A 31 -6.53 4.16 -0.50
C SER A 31 -7.24 4.92 -1.62
N ASP A 32 -6.86 4.65 -2.88
CA ASP A 32 -7.49 5.22 -4.08
C ASP A 32 -8.90 4.65 -4.28
N GLU A 33 -9.07 3.34 -4.16
CA GLU A 33 -10.35 2.63 -4.27
C GLU A 33 -11.36 3.09 -3.21
N LEU A 34 -10.91 3.33 -1.97
CA LEU A 34 -11.77 3.82 -0.90
C LEU A 34 -12.01 5.33 -0.97
N GLY A 35 -11.20 6.09 -1.72
CA GLY A 35 -11.23 7.56 -1.73
C GLY A 35 -10.98 8.20 -0.36
N ARG A 36 -10.51 7.42 0.62
CA ARG A 36 -10.23 7.81 2.00
C ARG A 36 -9.03 7.05 2.52
N ARG A 37 -8.48 7.51 3.63
CA ARG A 37 -7.34 6.86 4.27
C ARG A 37 -7.77 5.51 4.88
N PRO A 38 -7.24 4.37 4.41
CA PRO A 38 -7.61 3.06 4.92
C PRO A 38 -7.12 2.85 6.35
N GLU A 39 -7.88 2.07 7.11
CA GLU A 39 -7.49 1.62 8.43
C GLU A 39 -6.41 0.54 8.37
N TRP A 40 -5.63 0.39 9.44
CA TRP A 40 -4.56 -0.61 9.48
C TRP A 40 -5.10 -2.04 9.38
N THR A 41 -6.32 -2.30 9.83
CA THR A 41 -7.00 -3.59 9.69
C THR A 41 -7.35 -3.90 8.23
N GLU A 42 -7.86 -2.91 7.49
CA GLU A 42 -8.18 -3.02 6.07
C GLU A 42 -6.92 -3.25 5.24
N ILE A 43 -5.85 -2.49 5.51
CA ILE A 43 -4.55 -2.70 4.85
C ILE A 43 -4.03 -4.10 5.16
N ARG A 44 -4.08 -4.54 6.43
CA ARG A 44 -3.65 -5.89 6.81
C ARG A 44 -4.42 -6.95 6.03
N ASP A 45 -5.74 -6.84 6.00
CA ASP A 45 -6.61 -7.85 5.39
C ASP A 45 -6.29 -8.02 3.90
N VAL A 46 -6.21 -6.91 3.16
CA VAL A 46 -5.84 -6.91 1.74
C VAL A 46 -4.43 -7.44 1.52
N LEU A 47 -3.46 -7.06 2.36
CA LEU A 47 -2.09 -7.56 2.23
C LEU A 47 -1.99 -9.06 2.54
N VAL A 48 -2.79 -9.58 3.47
CA VAL A 48 -2.86 -11.01 3.78
C VAL A 48 -3.57 -11.77 2.65
N ALA A 49 -4.66 -11.22 2.10
CA ALA A 49 -5.39 -11.79 0.98
C ALA A 49 -4.50 -11.95 -0.26
N ASP A 50 -3.69 -10.93 -0.57
CA ASP A 50 -2.71 -10.96 -1.66
C ASP A 50 -1.42 -11.77 -1.32
N LYS A 51 -1.37 -12.44 -0.16
CA LYS A 51 -0.18 -13.15 0.36
C LYS A 51 1.08 -12.28 0.40
N LEU A 52 0.89 -10.97 0.51
CA LEU A 52 1.95 -9.99 0.66
C LEU A 52 2.36 -9.84 2.12
N ALA A 53 1.46 -10.11 3.08
CA ALA A 53 1.73 -10.10 4.52
C ALA A 53 1.33 -11.43 5.17
N ASP A 54 2.00 -11.76 6.28
CA ASP A 54 1.62 -12.90 7.11
C ASP A 54 0.40 -12.56 7.97
N LYS A 55 -0.41 -13.55 8.32
CA LYS A 55 -1.57 -13.36 9.22
C LYS A 55 -1.15 -12.84 10.60
N GLY A 56 0.06 -13.16 11.04
CA GLY A 56 0.67 -12.67 12.28
C GLY A 56 1.32 -11.29 12.18
N VAL A 57 1.16 -10.57 11.07
CA VAL A 57 1.78 -9.25 10.90
C VAL A 57 1.32 -8.29 12.00
N SER A 58 2.30 -7.75 12.74
CA SER A 58 2.01 -6.85 13.85
C SER A 58 1.52 -5.49 13.35
N ARG A 59 0.63 -4.86 14.14
CA ARG A 59 0.16 -3.48 13.91
C ARG A 59 1.28 -2.49 13.53
N PRO A 60 2.44 -2.41 14.22
CA PRO A 60 3.50 -1.47 13.83
C PRO A 60 4.07 -1.70 12.43
N THR A 61 4.09 -2.94 11.93
CA THR A 61 4.54 -3.25 10.57
C THR A 61 3.58 -2.67 9.54
N ILE A 62 2.26 -2.83 9.75
CA ILE A 62 1.25 -2.25 8.87
C ILE A 62 1.22 -0.72 8.98
N GLN A 63 1.45 -0.19 10.18
CA GLN A 63 1.51 1.25 10.41
C GLN A 63 2.70 1.89 9.69
N ARG A 64 3.87 1.23 9.62
CA ARG A 64 4.98 1.67 8.77
C ARG A 64 4.62 1.67 7.29
N VAL A 65 3.88 0.68 6.79
CA VAL A 65 3.41 0.69 5.39
C VAL A 65 2.52 1.92 5.13
N ARG A 66 1.63 2.24 6.07
CA ARG A 66 0.77 3.42 6.00
C ARG A 66 1.55 4.74 6.08
N ASP A 67 2.53 4.84 6.98
CA ASP A 67 3.39 6.01 7.13
C ASP A 67 4.26 6.26 5.89
N VAL A 68 4.79 5.18 5.32
CA VAL A 68 5.55 5.22 4.07
C VAL A 68 4.67 5.66 2.90
N ILE A 69 3.37 5.36 2.89
CA ILE A 69 2.44 5.89 1.88
C ILE A 69 2.23 7.39 2.06
N GLU A 70 2.07 7.88 3.29
CA GLU A 70 1.93 9.32 3.56
C GLU A 70 3.20 10.11 3.26
N ARG A 71 4.39 9.56 3.53
CA ARG A 71 5.66 10.22 3.22
C ARG A 71 5.98 10.31 1.73
N ASP A 72 5.26 9.58 0.87
CA ASP A 72 5.44 9.58 -0.60
C ASP A 72 4.46 10.49 -1.35
N GLU A 73 3.40 10.95 -0.68
CA GLU A 73 2.44 11.95 -1.21
C GLU A 73 3.04 13.36 -1.11
#